data_AF-A0A372ERF6-F1
#
_entry.id   AF-A0A372ERF6-F1
#
_cell.length_a   1.000
_cell.length_b   1.000
_cell.length_c   1.000
_cell.angle_alpha   90.00
_cell.angle_beta   90.00
_cell.angle_gamma   90.00
#
_symmetry.space_group_name_H-M   'P 1'
#
loop_
_entity.id
_entity.type
_entity.pdbx_description
1 polymer ?
#
loop_
_entity_poly.entity_id
_entity_poly.type
_entity_poly.pdbx_seq_one_letter_code
_entity_poly.pdbx_strand_id
1 'polypeptide(L)'
;MRPWQDRAYEGRVNAKGIPCLYLATTREVAMSEVRPWIGSILSVARFSLGRDVTVVDCSKYHGFDAPNDDLTGLDELNKKVWAHIDYAFSRPVTRSDNTAEYAATQIIAEVFRSEGYDGVIYKSAFATTGYNIALFDLDAALQTESYLFQVSKATFDFREITLD
;
A
#
# COMPACT_ATOMS: atom_id res chain seq x y z
N MET A 1 12.04 4.14 4.12
CA MET A 1 12.94 4.24 5.30
C MET A 1 12.60 3.06 6.20
N ARG A 2 13.61 2.35 6.73
CA ARG A 2 13.35 1.26 7.69
C ARG A 2 12.72 1.86 8.96
N PRO A 3 11.55 1.39 9.42
CA PRO A 3 10.90 1.96 10.60
C PRO A 3 11.69 1.64 11.87
N TRP A 4 11.51 2.47 12.90
CA TRP A 4 11.98 2.17 14.26
C TRP A 4 11.19 0.96 14.81
N GLN A 5 11.89 0.03 15.44
CA GLN A 5 11.30 -1.25 15.88
C GLN A 5 10.19 -1.09 16.93
N ASP A 6 10.24 -0.03 17.75
CA ASP A 6 9.37 0.20 18.91
C ASP A 6 8.45 1.43 18.75
N ARG A 7 8.56 2.17 17.64
CA ARG A 7 7.88 3.47 17.46
C ARG A 7 7.29 3.67 16.07
N ALA A 8 6.86 2.57 15.45
CA ALA A 8 6.12 2.67 14.20
C ALA A 8 4.81 3.44 14.42
N TYR A 9 4.61 4.47 13.59
CA TYR A 9 3.29 5.08 13.44
C TYR A 9 2.30 4.05 12.90
N GLU A 10 1.03 4.25 13.21
CA GLU A 10 -0.02 3.45 12.61
C GLU A 10 -0.05 3.67 11.09
N GLY A 11 -0.26 2.58 10.37
CA GLY A 11 -0.41 2.54 8.92
C GLY A 11 -1.58 1.66 8.53
N ARG A 12 -1.82 1.55 7.23
CA ARG A 12 -2.90 0.71 6.67
C ARG A 12 -2.75 -0.77 6.99
N VAL A 13 -1.52 -1.22 7.21
CA VAL A 13 -1.18 -2.65 7.41
C VAL A 13 -0.85 -2.91 8.88
N ASN A 14 -0.42 -1.90 9.62
CA ASN A 14 0.11 -2.08 10.97
C ASN A 14 -0.53 -1.13 11.99
N ALA A 15 -0.85 -1.67 13.16
CA ALA A 15 -1.22 -0.87 14.32
C ALA A 15 -0.02 -0.08 14.86
N LYS A 16 -0.30 0.98 15.63
CA LYS A 16 0.75 1.75 16.32
C LYS A 16 1.61 0.84 17.19
N GLY A 17 2.93 0.97 17.08
CA GLY A 17 3.89 0.16 17.84
C GLY A 17 4.22 -1.21 17.25
N ILE A 18 3.51 -1.64 16.19
CA ILE A 18 3.87 -2.85 15.42
C ILE A 18 4.50 -2.38 14.11
N PRO A 19 5.81 -2.54 13.89
CA PRO A 19 6.45 -2.05 12.67
C PRO A 19 6.19 -2.98 11.48
N CYS A 20 6.03 -2.40 10.28
CA CYS A 20 6.02 -3.10 9.00
C CYS A 20 6.91 -2.37 8.00
N LEU A 21 7.56 -3.11 7.12
CA LEU A 21 8.42 -2.55 6.09
C LEU A 21 7.60 -2.26 4.82
N TYR A 22 7.31 -0.97 4.60
CA TYR A 22 6.66 -0.50 3.39
C TYR A 22 7.67 -0.27 2.27
N LEU A 23 7.43 -0.92 1.13
CA LEU A 23 8.22 -0.91 -0.09
C LEU A 23 7.30 -0.64 -1.29
N ALA A 24 7.91 -0.38 -2.43
CA ALA A 24 7.23 -0.35 -3.71
C ALA A 24 8.05 -1.06 -4.79
N THR A 25 7.37 -1.56 -5.81
CA THR A 25 8.04 -2.27 -6.92
C THR A 25 8.79 -1.35 -7.87
N THR A 26 8.53 -0.03 -7.83
CA THR A 26 9.28 0.98 -8.58
C THR A 26 9.63 2.17 -7.70
N ARG A 27 10.71 2.88 -8.05
CA ARG A 27 11.13 4.08 -7.32
C ARG A 27 10.12 5.22 -7.46
N GLU A 28 9.45 5.32 -8.61
CA GLU A 28 8.43 6.33 -8.90
C GLU A 28 7.24 6.17 -7.95
N VAL A 29 6.76 4.94 -7.75
CA VAL A 29 5.72 4.63 -6.76
C VAL A 29 6.17 5.05 -5.36
N ALA A 30 7.36 4.61 -4.91
CA ALA A 30 7.88 4.94 -3.59
C ALA A 30 7.99 6.46 -3.35
N MET A 31 8.47 7.21 -4.36
CA MET A 31 8.57 8.67 -4.30
C MET A 31 7.20 9.35 -4.29
N SER A 32 6.20 8.80 -4.99
CA SER A 32 4.85 9.37 -5.03
C SER A 32 4.08 9.17 -3.72
N GLU A 33 4.26 8.03 -3.03
CA GLU A 33 3.59 7.72 -1.76
C GLU A 33 3.95 8.71 -0.63
N VAL A 34 5.16 9.30 -0.67
CA VAL A 34 5.57 10.31 0.32
C VAL A 34 5.02 11.71 0.03
N ARG A 35 4.27 11.89 -1.08
CA ARG A 35 3.57 13.12 -1.48
C ARG A 35 4.47 14.37 -1.42
N PRO A 36 5.57 14.39 -2.18
CA PRO A 36 6.54 15.47 -2.11
C PRO A 36 6.04 16.74 -2.81
N TRP A 37 6.55 17.90 -2.39
CA TRP A 37 6.34 19.17 -3.07
C TRP A 37 7.41 19.40 -4.15
N ILE A 38 7.13 20.23 -5.16
CA ILE A 38 8.14 20.68 -6.12
C ILE A 38 9.34 21.30 -5.37
N GLY A 39 10.55 20.93 -5.77
CA GLY A 39 11.79 21.33 -5.11
C GLY A 39 12.20 20.44 -3.93
N SER A 40 11.33 19.55 -3.44
CA SER A 40 11.66 18.61 -2.36
C SER A 40 12.79 17.68 -2.78
N ILE A 41 13.71 17.42 -1.85
CA ILE A 41 14.78 16.44 -2.01
C ILE A 41 14.35 15.14 -1.32
N LEU A 42 14.39 14.04 -2.07
CA LEU A 42 13.97 12.72 -1.63
C LEU A 42 15.16 11.76 -1.62
N SER A 43 15.31 11.05 -0.50
CA SER A 43 16.17 9.88 -0.43
C SER A 43 15.36 8.63 -0.76
N VAL A 44 15.78 7.90 -1.79
CA VAL A 44 15.16 6.64 -2.22
C VAL A 44 16.18 5.52 -2.02
N ALA A 45 15.74 4.42 -1.41
CA ALA A 45 16.57 3.25 -1.20
C ALA A 45 16.05 2.07 -2.04
N ARG A 46 16.97 1.32 -2.65
CA ARG A 46 16.65 0.01 -3.23
C ARG A 46 16.86 -1.05 -2.16
N PHE A 47 15.94 -2.01 -2.14
CA PHE A 47 15.99 -3.16 -1.26
C PHE A 47 16.05 -4.45 -2.09
N SER A 48 16.76 -5.44 -1.58
CA SER A 48 16.74 -6.81 -2.08
C SER A 48 16.19 -7.73 -0.99
N LEU A 49 15.38 -8.71 -1.37
CA LEU A 49 14.85 -9.69 -0.43
C LEU A 49 16.00 -10.58 0.05
N GLY A 50 16.16 -10.73 1.36
CA GLY A 50 17.18 -11.58 1.97
C GLY A 50 16.84 -13.07 1.95
N ARG A 51 15.59 -13.40 1.62
CA ARG A 51 15.02 -14.75 1.52
C ARG A 51 13.81 -14.73 0.60
N ASP A 52 13.32 -15.91 0.24
CA ASP A 52 12.01 -16.03 -0.39
C ASP A 52 10.92 -15.58 0.60
N VAL A 53 9.95 -14.83 0.06
CA VAL A 53 8.79 -14.33 0.81
C VAL A 53 7.50 -14.71 0.10
N THR A 54 6.47 -15.09 0.86
CA THR A 54 5.13 -15.35 0.34
C THR A 54 4.20 -14.23 0.77
N VAL A 55 3.67 -13.49 -0.19
CA VAL A 55 2.79 -12.34 0.07
C VAL A 55 1.39 -12.58 -0.50
N VAL A 56 0.38 -12.00 0.16
CA VAL A 56 -1.00 -12.00 -0.36
C VAL A 56 -1.14 -10.90 -1.41
N ASP A 57 -1.52 -11.28 -2.63
CA ASP A 57 -1.79 -10.34 -3.72
C ASP A 57 -3.25 -9.91 -3.76
N CYS A 58 -3.52 -8.76 -3.13
CA CYS A 58 -4.84 -8.13 -3.17
C CYS A 58 -5.14 -7.49 -4.54
N SER A 59 -4.10 -7.12 -5.30
CA SER A 59 -4.24 -6.31 -6.51
C SER A 59 -4.79 -7.06 -7.72
N LYS A 60 -4.91 -8.40 -7.64
CA LYS A 60 -5.32 -9.28 -8.74
C LYS A 60 -6.64 -8.87 -9.42
N TYR A 61 -7.59 -8.35 -8.65
CA TYR A 61 -8.90 -7.91 -9.13
C TYR A 61 -9.09 -6.39 -9.03
N HIS A 62 -7.99 -5.63 -9.05
CA HIS A 62 -8.04 -4.17 -8.97
C HIS A 62 -8.97 -3.57 -10.05
N GLY A 63 -9.86 -2.67 -9.63
CA GLY A 63 -10.81 -2.01 -10.54
C GLY A 63 -11.92 -2.91 -11.07
N PHE A 64 -12.07 -4.12 -10.53
CA PHE A 64 -13.24 -4.94 -10.83
C PHE A 64 -14.49 -4.28 -10.23
N ASP A 65 -15.35 -3.79 -11.12
CA ASP A 65 -16.64 -3.19 -10.79
C ASP A 65 -17.73 -4.04 -11.42
N ALA A 66 -18.51 -4.74 -10.58
CA ALA A 66 -19.59 -5.58 -11.07
C ALA A 66 -20.83 -4.71 -11.33
N PRO A 67 -21.46 -4.79 -12.51
CA PRO A 67 -22.53 -3.89 -12.92
C PRO A 67 -23.81 -3.98 -12.07
N ASN A 68 -23.94 -4.95 -11.16
CA ASN A 68 -25.10 -5.12 -10.29
C ASN A 68 -24.67 -5.51 -8.87
N ASP A 69 -25.43 -5.03 -7.86
CA ASP A 69 -25.36 -5.54 -6.49
C ASP A 69 -26.04 -6.91 -6.31
N ASP A 70 -26.81 -7.36 -7.30
CA ASP A 70 -27.33 -8.73 -7.42
C ASP A 70 -26.26 -9.71 -7.96
N LEU A 71 -25.17 -9.83 -7.21
CA LEU A 71 -24.16 -10.85 -7.47
C LEU A 71 -24.72 -12.24 -7.13
N THR A 72 -25.18 -12.96 -8.14
CA THR A 72 -25.75 -14.31 -7.99
C THR A 72 -24.69 -15.42 -8.04
N GLY A 73 -23.45 -15.11 -8.47
CA GLY A 73 -22.34 -16.06 -8.57
C GLY A 73 -21.27 -15.84 -7.50
N LEU A 74 -20.89 -16.92 -6.81
CA LEU A 74 -19.84 -16.89 -5.76
C LEU A 74 -18.47 -16.40 -6.27
N ASP A 75 -18.14 -16.68 -7.53
CA ASP A 75 -16.87 -16.24 -8.13
C ASP A 75 -16.81 -14.72 -8.31
N GLU A 76 -17.86 -14.11 -8.85
CA GLU A 76 -17.94 -12.66 -9.04
C GLU A 76 -18.00 -11.93 -7.69
N LEU A 77 -18.68 -12.51 -6.70
CA LEU A 77 -18.65 -12.02 -5.32
C LEU A 77 -17.24 -12.04 -4.73
N ASN A 78 -16.51 -13.14 -4.90
CA ASN A 78 -15.12 -13.22 -4.44
C ASN A 78 -14.24 -12.15 -5.11
N LYS A 79 -14.37 -11.95 -6.43
CA LYS A 79 -13.63 -10.90 -7.14
C LYS A 79 -13.95 -9.51 -6.61
N LYS A 80 -15.23 -9.18 -6.40
CA LYS A 80 -15.66 -7.89 -5.83
C LYS A 80 -15.10 -7.68 -4.43
N VAL A 81 -15.15 -8.69 -3.56
CA VAL A 81 -14.59 -8.61 -2.20
C VAL A 81 -13.09 -8.30 -2.25
N TRP A 82 -12.33 -9.02 -3.06
CA TRP A 82 -10.89 -8.78 -3.19
C TRP A 82 -10.57 -7.41 -3.80
N ALA A 83 -11.36 -6.94 -4.77
CA ALA A 83 -11.23 -5.60 -5.32
C ALA A 83 -11.47 -4.51 -4.25
N HIS A 84 -12.45 -4.71 -3.37
CA HIS A 84 -12.72 -3.82 -2.24
C HIS A 84 -11.59 -3.84 -1.20
N ILE A 85 -11.00 -5.01 -0.93
CA ILE A 85 -9.84 -5.14 -0.03
C ILE A 85 -8.65 -4.35 -0.58
N ASP A 86 -8.33 -4.52 -1.87
CA ASP A 86 -7.27 -3.77 -2.53
C ASP A 86 -7.54 -2.26 -2.55
N TYR A 87 -8.79 -1.85 -2.82
CA TYR A 87 -9.19 -0.45 -2.72
C TYR A 87 -8.98 0.10 -1.31
N ALA A 88 -9.34 -0.66 -0.27
CA ALA A 88 -9.14 -0.25 1.12
C ALA A 88 -7.66 -0.09 1.49
N PHE A 89 -6.78 -0.97 1.00
CA PHE A 89 -5.32 -0.84 1.19
C PHE A 89 -4.70 0.29 0.36
N SER A 90 -5.26 0.63 -0.81
CA SER A 90 -4.69 1.66 -1.69
C SER A 90 -5.19 3.07 -1.34
N ARG A 91 -6.41 3.21 -0.82
CA ARG A 91 -7.10 4.50 -0.66
C ARG A 91 -6.24 5.53 0.10
N PRO A 92 -6.03 6.74 -0.45
CA PRO A 92 -5.35 7.81 0.25
C PRO A 92 -6.24 8.30 1.40
N VAL A 93 -5.83 8.05 2.65
CA VAL A 93 -6.47 8.65 3.82
C VAL A 93 -5.79 10.00 4.09
N THR A 94 -6.58 11.06 4.24
CA THR A 94 -6.12 12.37 4.69
C THR A 94 -5.70 12.25 6.16
N ARG A 95 -4.48 12.68 6.50
CA ARG A 95 -3.96 12.59 7.88
C ARG A 95 -4.83 13.31 8.94
N SER A 96 -5.77 14.15 8.51
CA SER A 96 -6.74 14.84 9.38
C SER A 96 -7.94 13.98 9.79
N ASP A 97 -8.17 12.83 9.15
CA ASP A 97 -9.40 12.05 9.32
C ASP A 97 -9.09 10.68 9.96
N ASN A 98 -9.76 10.45 11.10
CA ASN A 98 -9.89 9.22 11.88
C ASN A 98 -9.04 8.01 11.49
N THR A 99 -8.07 7.68 12.35
CA THR A 99 -7.29 6.43 12.32
C THR A 99 -8.14 5.17 12.44
N ALA A 100 -9.41 5.31 12.84
CA ALA A 100 -10.41 4.24 12.84
C ALA A 100 -10.60 3.58 11.46
N GLU A 101 -10.33 4.30 10.35
CA GLU A 101 -10.45 3.72 9.01
C GLU A 101 -9.42 2.61 8.72
N TYR A 102 -8.32 2.54 9.46
CA TYR A 102 -7.32 1.49 9.30
C TYR A 102 -7.64 0.21 10.06
N ALA A 103 -8.64 0.21 10.96
CA ALA A 103 -8.96 -0.96 11.76
C ALA A 103 -9.25 -2.20 10.89
N ALA A 104 -10.06 -2.04 9.83
CA ALA A 104 -10.40 -3.15 8.94
C ALA A 104 -9.17 -3.72 8.21
N THR A 105 -8.33 -2.86 7.63
CA THR A 105 -7.14 -3.28 6.87
C THR A 105 -6.05 -3.85 7.77
N GLN A 106 -5.90 -3.33 9.00
CA GLN A 106 -5.00 -3.88 10.02
C GLN A 106 -5.45 -5.27 10.51
N ILE A 107 -6.75 -5.48 10.73
CA ILE A 107 -7.28 -6.79 11.11
C ILE A 107 -7.03 -7.81 9.99
N ILE A 108 -7.31 -7.45 8.74
CA ILE A 108 -7.05 -8.31 7.58
C ILE A 108 -5.56 -8.63 7.47
N ALA A 109 -4.68 -7.64 7.63
CA ALA A 109 -3.23 -7.84 7.61
C ALA A 109 -2.75 -8.78 8.73
N GLU A 110 -3.29 -8.65 9.94
CA GLU A 110 -2.94 -9.53 11.06
C GLU A 110 -3.43 -10.97 10.82
N VAL A 111 -4.59 -11.15 10.18
CA VAL A 111 -5.05 -12.48 9.74
C VAL A 111 -4.08 -13.08 8.72
N PHE A 112 -3.64 -12.32 7.71
CA PHE A 112 -2.64 -12.83 6.77
C PHE A 112 -1.33 -13.21 7.47
N ARG A 113 -0.90 -12.40 8.44
CA ARG A 113 0.28 -12.71 9.24
C ARG A 113 0.08 -14.00 10.06
N SER A 114 -1.08 -14.20 10.70
CA SER A 114 -1.36 -15.39 11.50
C SER A 114 -1.46 -16.67 10.67
N GLU A 115 -1.85 -16.55 9.40
CA GLU A 115 -1.87 -17.66 8.43
C GLU A 115 -0.48 -17.95 7.82
N GLY A 116 0.57 -17.23 8.24
CA GLY A 116 1.97 -17.50 7.86
C GLY A 116 2.45 -16.78 6.60
N TYR A 117 1.70 -15.80 6.09
CA TYR A 117 2.18 -14.94 5.01
C TYR A 117 3.19 -13.91 5.54
N ASP A 118 4.16 -13.52 4.70
CA ASP A 118 5.21 -12.57 5.03
C ASP A 118 4.81 -11.11 4.83
N GLY A 119 3.71 -10.87 4.13
CA GLY A 119 3.25 -9.53 3.80
C GLY A 119 2.08 -9.49 2.83
N VAL A 120 1.81 -8.26 2.36
CA VAL A 120 0.70 -7.94 1.47
C VAL A 120 1.21 -7.09 0.30
N ILE A 121 0.73 -7.37 -0.90
CA ILE A 121 0.92 -6.53 -2.09
C ILE A 121 -0.44 -6.00 -2.57
N TYR A 122 -0.48 -4.69 -2.86
CA TYR A 122 -1.69 -3.98 -3.24
C TYR A 122 -1.37 -2.84 -4.22
N LYS A 123 -2.37 -2.36 -4.95
CA LYS A 123 -2.18 -1.33 -5.97
C LYS A 123 -1.78 0.01 -5.34
N SER A 124 -0.86 0.75 -5.96
CA SER A 124 -0.59 2.14 -5.56
C SER A 124 -1.66 3.08 -6.10
N ALA A 125 -2.16 3.97 -5.25
CA ALA A 125 -3.13 5.00 -5.64
C ALA A 125 -2.50 6.12 -6.49
N PHE A 126 -1.17 6.23 -6.53
CA PHE A 126 -0.46 7.34 -7.17
C PHE A 126 0.25 6.96 -8.47
N ALA A 127 0.16 5.69 -8.89
CA ALA A 127 0.83 5.22 -10.09
C ALA A 127 -0.05 4.29 -10.93
N THR A 128 -0.02 4.48 -12.25
CA THR A 128 -0.67 3.58 -13.21
C THR A 128 -0.02 2.20 -13.22
N THR A 129 1.30 2.14 -12.99
CA THR A 129 2.10 0.92 -12.97
C THR A 129 2.85 0.78 -11.64
N GLY A 130 3.10 -0.47 -11.25
CA GLY A 130 3.72 -0.79 -9.97
C GLY A 130 2.70 -0.99 -8.83
N TYR A 131 3.25 -1.40 -7.69
CA TYR A 131 2.53 -1.87 -6.52
C TYR A 131 3.23 -1.40 -5.24
N ASN A 132 2.46 -1.30 -4.17
CA ASN A 132 2.98 -1.18 -2.82
C ASN A 132 3.08 -2.57 -2.19
N ILE A 133 4.11 -2.78 -1.39
CA ILE A 133 4.35 -4.01 -0.64
C ILE A 133 4.54 -3.62 0.83
N ALA A 134 3.89 -4.34 1.74
CA ALA A 134 4.16 -4.25 3.16
C ALA A 134 4.60 -5.61 3.68
N LEU A 135 5.83 -5.70 4.19
CA LEU A 135 6.35 -6.91 4.82
C LEU A 135 6.23 -6.80 6.34
N PHE A 136 5.79 -7.88 6.99
CA PHE A 136 5.61 -7.95 8.44
C PHE A 136 6.95 -8.09 9.18
N ASP A 137 7.99 -8.57 8.50
CA ASP A 137 9.34 -8.71 9.00
C ASP A 137 10.25 -7.63 8.40
N LEU A 138 10.90 -6.85 9.27
CA LEU A 138 11.79 -5.76 8.86
C LEU A 138 13.13 -6.25 8.29
N ASP A 139 13.51 -7.50 8.57
CA ASP A 139 14.75 -8.12 8.10
C ASP A 139 14.53 -8.94 6.81
N ALA A 140 13.28 -9.08 6.35
CA ALA A 140 12.96 -9.76 5.10
C ALA A 140 13.56 -9.07 3.86
N ALA A 141 13.83 -7.76 3.93
CA ALA A 141 14.47 -7.01 2.85
C ALA A 141 15.62 -6.13 3.36
N LEU A 142 16.75 -6.20 2.68
CA LEU A 142 17.97 -5.49 3.03
C LEU A 142 18.21 -4.35 2.03
N GLN A 143 18.54 -3.17 2.55
CA GLN A 143 18.91 -2.04 1.70
C GLN A 143 20.23 -2.33 1.00
N THR A 144 20.27 -2.14 -0.32
CA THR A 144 21.44 -2.38 -1.17
C THR A 144 22.05 -1.09 -1.70
N GLU A 145 21.21 -0.14 -2.13
CA GLU A 145 21.66 1.16 -2.65
C GLU A 145 20.77 2.30 -2.13
N SER A 146 21.28 3.53 -2.22
CA SER A 146 20.50 4.75 -1.99
C SER A 146 20.79 5.80 -3.05
N TYR A 147 19.78 6.64 -3.29
CA TYR A 147 19.78 7.66 -4.33
C TYR A 147 19.12 8.92 -3.80
N LEU A 148 19.56 10.07 -4.31
CA LEU A 148 18.90 11.36 -4.08
C LEU A 148 18.19 11.82 -5.35
N PHE A 149 16.96 12.28 -5.19
CA PHE A 149 16.15 12.86 -6.25
C PHE A 149 15.66 14.23 -5.82
N GLN A 150 15.52 15.15 -6.76
CA GLN A 150 14.81 16.40 -6.55
C GLN A 150 13.54 16.40 -7.39
N VAL A 151 12.42 16.75 -6.79
CA VAL A 151 11.15 16.87 -7.52
C VAL A 151 11.18 18.09 -8.41
N SER A 152 11.26 17.88 -9.72
CA SER A 152 11.30 18.97 -10.71
C SER A 152 9.91 19.41 -11.16
N LYS A 153 8.93 18.51 -11.20
CA LYS A 153 7.57 18.76 -11.69
C LYS A 153 6.57 17.83 -10.99
N ALA A 154 5.37 18.36 -10.74
CA ALA A 154 4.19 17.58 -10.39
C ALA A 154 3.17 17.62 -11.53
N THR A 155 2.52 16.49 -11.81
CA THR A 155 1.43 16.37 -12.78
C THR A 155 0.16 16.02 -12.01
N PHE A 156 -0.88 16.82 -12.17
CA PHE A 156 -2.17 16.61 -11.53
C PHE A 156 -3.24 16.40 -12.60
N ASP A 157 -4.14 15.46 -12.35
CA ASP A 157 -5.34 15.24 -13.14
C ASP A 157 -6.55 15.54 -12.24
N PHE A 158 -7.52 16.27 -12.78
CA PHE A 158 -8.65 16.79 -12.03
C PHE A 158 -9.94 16.37 -12.72
N ARG A 159 -10.91 15.92 -11.92
CA ARG A 159 -12.29 15.71 -12.36
C ARG A 159 -13.23 16.51 -11.47
N GLU A 160 -14.24 17.10 -12.07
CA GLU A 160 -15.35 17.70 -11.33
C GLU A 160 -16.16 16.60 -10.64
N ILE A 161 -16.53 16.82 -9.38
CA ILE A 161 -17.38 15.91 -8.60
C ILE A 161 -18.64 16.68 -8.25
N THR A 162 -19.79 16.19 -8.70
CA THR A 162 -21.09 16.71 -8.28
C THR A 162 -21.44 16.11 -6.93
N LEU A 163 -21.82 16.95 -5.97
CA LEU A 163 -22.42 16.49 -4.72
C LEU A 163 -23.90 16.22 -5.00
N ASP A 164 -24.30 14.96 -4.98
CA ASP A 164 -25.71 14.55 -4.90
C ASP A 164 -26.25 14.72 -3.47
#